data_AF-A0A968WX09-F1
#
_entry.id   AF-A0A968WX09-F1
#
_cell.length_a   1.000
_cell.length_b   1.000
_cell.length_c   1.000
_cell.angle_alpha   90.00
_cell.angle_beta   90.00
_cell.angle_gamma   90.00
#
_symmetry.space_group_name_H-M   'P 1'
#
loop_
_entity.id
_entity.type
_entity.pdbx_description
1 polymer ?
#
loop_
_entity_poly.entity_id
_entity_poly.type
_entity_poly.pdbx_seq_one_letter_code
_entity_poly.pdbx_strand_id
1 'polypeptide(L)'
;MNRIFLAATFAPASLAFGQAPPQPLEITHGPSGQVGLQWFGIYPRTYFLQQSTGLSHDWAYFPTVIESGNGLPMGWSVMVSGTPKMFFRLHYTDVPTSDPAMMDFDGDGVASIYELQLLGTSPLIANTDGVGASDGGGDADGDGLPDALELHFFGNLTSQNGGGDADLDGLTNSEELALALNPNVDESATTGNRSNYQYDLLGRVKNASGTSAATYTYDFEGNIEAAQ
;
A
#
# COMPACT_ATOMS: atom_id res chain seq x y z
N MET A 1 -1.50 -19.46 14.05
CA MET A 1 -2.34 -20.02 15.14
C MET A 1 -3.60 -19.16 15.25
N ASN A 2 -4.73 -19.64 14.73
CA ASN A 2 -5.98 -18.85 14.66
C ASN A 2 -6.67 -18.88 16.03
N ARG A 3 -6.85 -17.71 16.66
CA ARG A 3 -7.67 -17.58 17.89
C ARG A 3 -8.88 -16.70 17.57
N ILE A 4 -10.07 -17.30 17.62
CA ILE A 4 -11.37 -16.63 17.54
C ILE A 4 -11.71 -16.16 18.96
N PHE A 5 -12.02 -14.88 19.16
CA PHE A 5 -12.44 -14.34 20.46
C PHE A 5 -13.93 -13.98 20.45
N LEU A 6 -14.62 -14.33 21.53
CA LEU A 6 -16.00 -13.97 21.86
C LEU A 6 -15.93 -12.98 23.05
N ALA A 7 -16.54 -11.81 22.91
CA ALA A 7 -16.47 -10.75 23.92
C ALA A 7 -17.32 -11.07 25.17
N ALA A 8 -16.73 -10.94 26.36
CA ALA A 8 -17.43 -10.85 27.63
C ALA A 8 -16.85 -9.66 28.44
N THR A 9 -17.75 -8.84 28.99
CA THR A 9 -17.49 -7.55 29.65
C THR A 9 -16.94 -7.69 31.06
N PHE A 10 -15.96 -6.87 31.47
CA PHE A 10 -15.84 -6.31 32.83
C PHE A 10 -15.00 -5.00 32.87
N ALA A 11 -15.30 -4.16 33.86
CA ALA A 11 -14.98 -2.73 34.05
C ALA A 11 -13.52 -2.41 34.52
N PRO A 12 -13.10 -1.13 34.56
CA PRO A 12 -11.68 -0.74 34.53
C PRO A 12 -11.08 -0.40 35.91
N ALA A 13 -9.77 -0.59 36.08
CA ALA A 13 -8.95 0.26 36.94
C ALA A 13 -7.43 0.12 36.69
N SER A 14 -6.80 1.30 36.70
CA SER A 14 -5.46 1.70 37.19
C SER A 14 -4.20 1.56 36.32
N LEU A 15 -3.41 2.64 36.42
CA LEU A 15 -2.18 2.98 35.72
C LEU A 15 -1.00 2.09 36.15
N ALA A 16 -0.25 1.58 35.18
CA ALA A 16 1.10 1.06 35.38
C ALA A 16 2.01 1.46 34.21
N PHE A 17 3.12 2.16 34.50
CA PHE A 17 4.26 2.22 33.60
C PHE A 17 4.99 0.86 33.67
N GLY A 18 4.59 -0.02 32.78
CA GLY A 18 5.30 -1.22 32.37
C GLY A 18 4.90 -1.45 30.93
N GLN A 19 5.85 -1.74 30.04
CA GLN A 19 5.54 -2.07 28.65
C GLN A 19 4.44 -3.13 28.68
N ALA A 20 3.23 -2.73 28.28
CA ALA A 20 2.09 -3.62 28.33
C ALA A 20 2.49 -4.89 27.54
N PRO A 21 2.23 -6.10 28.05
CA PRO A 21 2.38 -7.29 27.23
C PRO A 21 1.65 -7.06 25.91
N PRO A 22 2.12 -7.62 24.77
CA PRO A 22 1.43 -7.44 23.49
C PRO A 22 -0.06 -7.69 23.69
N GLN A 23 -0.84 -6.62 23.64
CA GLN A 23 -2.28 -6.73 23.81
C GLN A 23 -2.80 -7.37 22.52
N PRO A 24 -3.64 -8.42 22.62
CA PRO A 24 -4.35 -8.93 21.44
C PRO A 24 -5.22 -7.81 20.84
N LEU A 25 -5.73 -8.02 19.62
CA LEU A 25 -6.72 -7.11 19.05
C LEU A 25 -7.92 -6.97 20.02
N GLU A 26 -8.08 -5.79 20.58
CA GLU A 26 -9.21 -5.40 21.42
C GLU A 26 -10.30 -4.79 20.56
N ILE A 27 -11.55 -5.16 20.85
CA ILE A 27 -12.72 -4.69 20.12
C ILE A 27 -13.64 -3.97 21.11
N THR A 28 -13.89 -2.69 20.85
CA THR A 28 -14.80 -1.84 21.62
C THR A 28 -16.01 -1.46 20.78
N HIS A 29 -17.17 -1.24 21.43
CA HIS A 29 -18.40 -0.85 20.75
C HIS A 29 -18.73 0.59 21.14
N GLY A 30 -18.75 1.47 20.15
CA GLY A 30 -19.14 2.87 20.25
C GLY A 30 -20.61 3.10 19.91
N PRO A 31 -21.07 4.36 19.98
CA PRO A 31 -22.43 4.73 19.61
C PRO A 31 -22.71 4.47 18.12
N SER A 32 -23.99 4.29 17.77
CA SER A 32 -24.47 4.24 16.38
C SER A 32 -23.78 3.18 15.48
N GLY A 33 -23.37 2.04 16.06
CA GLY A 33 -22.72 0.97 15.30
C GLY A 33 -21.25 1.24 14.99
N GLN A 34 -20.59 2.17 15.70
CA GLN A 34 -19.14 2.28 15.64
C GLN A 34 -18.49 1.11 16.38
N VAL A 35 -17.44 0.54 15.81
CA VAL A 35 -16.58 -0.47 16.44
C VAL A 35 -15.15 0.05 16.44
N GLY A 36 -14.56 0.13 17.62
CA GLY A 36 -13.15 0.45 17.80
C GLY A 36 -12.31 -0.83 17.82
N LEU A 37 -11.21 -0.82 17.08
CA LEU A 37 -10.25 -1.92 16.95
C LEU A 37 -8.90 -1.41 17.44
N GLN A 38 -8.35 -1.99 18.50
CA GLN A 38 -7.12 -1.49 19.13
C GLN A 38 -6.12 -2.61 19.36
N TRP A 39 -4.83 -2.31 19.20
CA TRP A 39 -3.73 -3.25 19.47
C TRP A 39 -2.48 -2.48 19.89
N PHE A 40 -1.46 -3.18 20.37
CA PHE A 40 -0.16 -2.57 20.67
C PHE A 40 0.77 -2.70 19.45
N GLY A 41 1.25 -1.58 18.92
CA GLY A 41 2.15 -1.53 17.76
C GLY A 41 3.57 -1.90 18.14
N ILE A 42 3.96 -3.16 17.98
CA ILE A 42 5.33 -3.62 18.27
C ILE A 42 6.24 -3.23 17.10
N TYR A 43 7.27 -2.44 17.36
CA TYR A 43 8.33 -2.20 16.39
C TYR A 43 9.24 -3.44 16.27
N PRO A 44 9.65 -3.88 15.05
CA PRO A 44 9.42 -3.27 13.74
C PRO A 44 8.30 -3.93 12.90
N ARG A 45 7.24 -4.45 13.53
CA ARG A 45 6.18 -5.16 12.79
C ARG A 45 5.38 -4.24 11.90
N THR A 46 4.93 -4.76 10.77
CA THR A 46 3.84 -4.17 9.98
C THR A 46 2.56 -4.95 10.24
N TYR A 47 1.46 -4.23 10.41
CA TYR A 47 0.15 -4.77 10.72
C TYR A 47 -0.84 -4.58 9.58
N PHE A 48 -1.65 -5.62 9.35
CA PHE A 48 -2.72 -5.65 8.37
C PHE A 48 -4.01 -6.07 9.05
N LEU A 49 -5.14 -5.50 8.64
CA LEU A 49 -6.44 -5.84 9.22
C LEU A 49 -7.30 -6.54 8.18
N GLN A 50 -8.00 -7.59 8.59
CA GLN A 50 -9.04 -8.22 7.79
C GLN A 50 -10.39 -8.14 8.49
N GLN A 51 -11.44 -8.12 7.67
CA GLN A 51 -12.83 -8.24 8.08
C GLN A 51 -13.52 -9.38 7.36
N SER A 52 -14.61 -9.86 7.96
CA SER A 52 -15.56 -10.76 7.30
C SER A 52 -16.95 -10.63 7.90
N THR A 53 -17.97 -10.95 7.12
CA THR A 53 -19.35 -11.13 7.60
C THR A 53 -19.62 -12.58 8.05
N GLY A 54 -18.71 -13.51 7.74
CA GLY A 54 -18.74 -14.92 8.12
C GLY A 54 -17.43 -15.38 8.76
N LEU A 55 -17.40 -16.59 9.33
CA LEU A 55 -16.17 -17.11 9.95
C LEU A 55 -15.28 -17.91 9.00
N SER A 56 -15.83 -18.43 7.90
CA SER A 56 -15.21 -19.55 7.19
C SER A 56 -14.65 -19.23 5.79
N HIS A 57 -15.12 -18.22 5.07
CA HIS A 57 -14.70 -18.07 3.65
C HIS A 57 -14.57 -16.63 3.12
N ASP A 58 -15.19 -15.62 3.73
CA ASP A 58 -15.30 -14.29 3.11
C ASP A 58 -14.36 -13.26 3.77
N TRP A 59 -13.11 -13.65 4.03
CA TRP A 59 -12.13 -12.75 4.65
C TRP A 59 -11.52 -11.84 3.60
N ALA A 60 -11.61 -10.53 3.82
CA ALA A 60 -10.99 -9.51 2.99
C ALA A 60 -10.15 -8.57 3.85
N TYR A 61 -9.03 -8.11 3.31
CA TYR A 61 -8.23 -7.06 3.94
C TYR A 61 -8.91 -5.71 3.86
N PHE A 62 -8.59 -4.84 4.82
CA PHE A 62 -8.90 -3.42 4.70
C PHE A 62 -7.93 -2.78 3.71
N PRO A 63 -8.42 -2.01 2.73
CA PRO A 63 -7.57 -1.43 1.68
C PRO A 63 -6.56 -0.40 2.19
N THR A 64 -6.74 0.13 3.40
CA THR A 64 -5.94 1.24 3.95
C THR A 64 -5.14 0.88 5.20
N VAL A 65 -5.30 -0.33 5.76
CA VAL A 65 -4.63 -0.69 7.01
C VAL A 65 -3.34 -1.43 6.69
N ILE A 66 -2.27 -0.64 6.54
CA ILE A 66 -0.89 -1.08 6.38
C ILE A 66 -0.04 -0.23 7.34
N GLU A 67 0.18 -0.75 8.55
CA GLU A 67 0.58 0.10 9.68
C GLU A 67 1.86 -0.39 10.35
N SER A 68 2.90 0.45 10.38
CA SER A 68 4.14 0.15 11.10
C SER A 68 3.98 0.33 12.60
N GLY A 69 4.36 -0.70 13.37
CA GLY A 69 4.41 -0.66 14.82
C GLY A 69 5.42 0.36 15.33
N ASN A 70 4.97 1.23 16.23
CA ASN A 70 5.74 2.39 16.70
C ASN A 70 6.02 2.36 18.22
N GLY A 71 5.78 1.23 18.88
CA GLY A 71 5.92 1.06 20.33
C GLY A 71 4.76 1.63 21.15
N LEU A 72 3.65 2.03 20.54
CA LEU A 72 2.48 2.62 21.21
C LEU A 72 1.19 1.84 20.89
N PRO A 73 0.11 2.04 21.67
CA PRO A 73 -1.22 1.59 21.26
C PRO A 73 -1.64 2.22 19.94
N MET A 74 -2.16 1.40 19.03
CA MET A 74 -2.66 1.74 17.71
C MET A 74 -4.12 1.31 17.58
N GLY A 75 -4.86 1.87 16.63
CA GLY A 75 -6.21 1.43 16.41
C GLY A 75 -6.96 2.18 15.33
N TRP A 76 -8.10 1.59 14.95
CA TRP A 76 -9.02 2.07 13.92
C TRP A 76 -10.44 2.06 14.45
N SER A 77 -11.29 2.93 13.88
CA SER A 77 -12.73 2.94 14.15
C SER A 77 -13.47 2.66 12.86
N VAL A 78 -14.34 1.64 12.86
CA VAL A 78 -15.12 1.22 11.70
C VAL A 78 -16.60 1.39 12.00
N MET A 79 -17.37 1.85 11.01
CA MET A 79 -18.83 1.91 11.12
C MET A 79 -19.44 0.61 10.58
N VAL A 80 -20.13 -0.14 11.44
CA VAL A 80 -20.85 -1.36 11.10
C VAL A 80 -22.36 -1.10 11.16
N SER A 81 -22.86 -0.37 10.17
CA SER A 81 -24.30 -0.09 10.04
C SER A 81 -24.99 -1.19 9.22
N GLY A 82 -26.08 -1.74 9.73
CA GLY A 82 -26.93 -2.68 8.99
C GLY A 82 -26.39 -4.10 8.82
N THR A 83 -25.17 -4.40 9.28
CA THR A 83 -24.59 -5.76 9.28
C THR A 83 -24.87 -6.45 10.63
N PRO A 84 -25.56 -7.61 10.65
CA PRO A 84 -25.88 -8.28 11.91
C PRO A 84 -24.66 -8.79 12.67
N LYS A 85 -23.57 -9.09 11.96
CA LYS A 85 -22.32 -9.63 12.49
C LYS A 85 -21.16 -9.20 11.61
N MET A 86 -20.04 -8.86 12.25
CA MET A 86 -18.76 -8.58 11.63
C MET A 86 -17.67 -9.26 12.45
N PHE A 87 -16.68 -9.81 11.77
CA PHE A 87 -15.51 -10.43 12.36
C PHE A 87 -14.28 -9.65 11.92
N PHE A 88 -13.30 -9.53 12.81
CA PHE A 88 -12.04 -8.85 12.54
C PHE A 88 -10.88 -9.74 12.96
N ARG A 89 -9.79 -9.69 12.21
CA ARG A 89 -8.52 -10.29 12.63
C ARG A 89 -7.36 -9.41 12.20
N LEU A 90 -6.37 -9.33 13.08
CA LEU A 90 -5.12 -8.63 12.84
C LEU A 90 -4.08 -9.63 12.38
N HIS A 91 -3.42 -9.33 11.27
CA HIS A 91 -2.23 -10.02 10.80
C HIS A 91 -1.03 -9.11 10.97
N TYR A 92 0.15 -9.70 10.98
CA TYR A 92 1.39 -8.94 11.02
C TYR A 92 2.53 -9.74 10.40
N THR A 93 3.56 -9.00 10.00
CA THR A 93 4.88 -9.53 9.64
C THR A 93 5.94 -8.88 10.53
N ASP A 94 6.99 -9.64 10.85
CA ASP A 94 8.16 -9.16 11.60
C ASP A 94 9.26 -8.61 10.66
N VAL A 95 9.00 -8.56 9.35
CA VAL A 95 9.92 -8.00 8.35
C VAL A 95 9.98 -6.47 8.49
N PRO A 96 11.14 -5.89 8.85
CA PRO A 96 11.26 -4.45 9.02
C PRO A 96 11.20 -3.71 7.69
N THR A 97 10.53 -2.55 7.66
CA THR A 97 10.52 -1.64 6.51
C THR A 97 10.27 -0.19 6.95
N SER A 98 10.77 0.75 6.15
CA SER A 98 10.43 2.17 6.26
C SER A 98 9.20 2.56 5.45
N ASP A 99 8.83 1.73 4.47
CA ASP A 99 7.66 1.94 3.60
C ASP A 99 6.90 0.61 3.45
N PRO A 100 5.92 0.35 4.33
CA PRO A 100 5.19 -0.90 4.29
C PRO A 100 4.14 -0.95 3.19
N ALA A 101 3.74 0.19 2.62
CA ALA A 101 2.77 0.23 1.52
C ALA A 101 3.43 -0.23 0.21
N MET A 102 4.66 0.21 -0.03
CA MET A 102 5.43 -0.13 -1.23
C MET A 102 6.24 -1.42 -1.10
N MET A 103 6.25 -2.04 0.08
CA MET A 103 6.96 -3.30 0.27
C MET A 103 6.19 -4.47 -0.35
N ASP A 104 6.88 -5.30 -1.11
CA ASP A 104 6.46 -6.65 -1.49
C ASP A 104 6.92 -7.62 -0.38
N PHE A 105 6.01 -7.98 0.53
CA PHE A 105 6.34 -8.74 1.73
C PHE A 105 6.45 -10.25 1.51
N ASP A 106 5.79 -10.78 0.48
CA ASP A 106 5.79 -12.21 0.17
C ASP A 106 6.57 -12.57 -1.11
N GLY A 107 7.07 -11.56 -1.82
CA GLY A 107 8.04 -11.69 -2.90
C GLY A 107 7.41 -12.12 -4.22
N ASP A 108 6.17 -11.71 -4.47
CA ASP A 108 5.38 -12.15 -5.61
C ASP A 108 5.41 -11.17 -6.80
N GLY A 109 6.06 -10.01 -6.60
CA GLY A 109 6.22 -8.95 -7.58
C GLY A 109 5.26 -7.76 -7.38
N VAL A 110 4.30 -7.84 -6.46
CA VAL A 110 3.32 -6.78 -6.22
C VAL A 110 3.52 -6.14 -4.85
N ALA A 111 3.53 -4.81 -4.80
CA ALA A 111 3.57 -4.09 -3.55
C ALA A 111 2.25 -4.21 -2.77
N SER A 112 2.33 -4.27 -1.44
CA SER A 112 1.16 -4.46 -0.56
C SER A 112 0.02 -3.49 -0.78
N ILE A 113 0.29 -2.23 -1.15
CA ILE A 113 -0.76 -1.27 -1.46
C ILE A 113 -1.63 -1.71 -2.65
N TYR A 114 -1.02 -2.30 -3.68
CA TYR A 114 -1.73 -2.77 -4.86
C TYR A 114 -2.51 -4.05 -4.60
N GLU A 115 -1.93 -4.97 -3.84
CA GLU A 115 -2.63 -6.17 -3.39
C GLU A 115 -3.91 -5.81 -2.65
N LEU A 116 -3.85 -4.84 -1.74
CA LEU A 116 -4.99 -4.45 -0.91
C LEU A 116 -6.02 -3.57 -1.64
N GLN A 117 -5.57 -2.67 -2.52
CA GLN A 117 -6.46 -1.67 -3.14
C GLN A 117 -6.97 -2.07 -4.51
N LEU A 118 -6.20 -2.83 -5.29
CA LEU A 118 -6.52 -3.17 -6.68
C LEU A 118 -6.87 -4.64 -6.86
N LEU A 119 -6.04 -5.54 -6.34
CA LEU A 119 -6.15 -6.98 -6.63
C LEU A 119 -7.06 -7.73 -5.65
N GLY A 120 -7.16 -7.25 -4.40
CA GLY A 120 -7.89 -7.93 -3.33
C GLY A 120 -7.18 -9.19 -2.82
N THR A 121 -5.85 -9.23 -2.95
CA THR A 121 -4.98 -10.35 -2.60
C THR A 121 -4.30 -10.13 -1.24
N SER A 122 -3.46 -11.07 -0.81
CA SER A 122 -2.89 -11.09 0.52
C SER A 122 -1.41 -10.68 0.50
N PRO A 123 -1.04 -9.60 1.21
CA PRO A 123 0.34 -9.07 1.26
C PRO A 123 1.32 -9.91 2.06
N LEU A 124 1.01 -11.17 2.30
CA LEU A 124 1.74 -12.10 3.15
C LEU A 124 1.73 -13.51 2.57
N ILE A 125 1.09 -13.71 1.41
CA ILE A 125 0.92 -14.99 0.75
C ILE A 125 0.97 -14.73 -0.76
N ALA A 126 2.12 -15.02 -1.37
CA ALA A 126 2.41 -14.78 -2.79
C ALA A 126 1.42 -15.41 -3.79
N ASN A 127 0.58 -16.35 -3.35
CA ASN A 127 -0.55 -16.88 -4.10
C ASN A 127 -1.72 -17.07 -3.13
N THR A 128 -2.64 -16.11 -3.13
CA THR A 128 -3.73 -16.01 -2.15
C THR A 128 -4.74 -17.13 -2.28
N ASP A 129 -5.09 -17.54 -3.50
CA ASP A 129 -6.11 -18.57 -3.76
C ASP A 129 -5.54 -19.99 -3.78
N GLY A 130 -4.20 -20.11 -3.79
CA GLY A 130 -3.46 -21.36 -3.80
C GLY A 130 -3.54 -22.12 -5.13
N VAL A 131 -3.97 -21.47 -6.21
CA VAL A 131 -4.08 -22.08 -7.54
C VAL A 131 -3.37 -21.23 -8.60
N GLY A 132 -2.78 -21.87 -9.61
CA GLY A 132 -2.17 -21.14 -10.72
C GLY A 132 -0.89 -20.36 -10.36
N ALA A 133 -0.75 -19.17 -10.95
CA ALA A 133 0.39 -18.26 -10.80
C ALA A 133 0.37 -17.53 -9.44
N SER A 134 1.40 -16.77 -9.12
CA SER A 134 1.34 -15.82 -7.99
C SER A 134 0.28 -14.74 -8.22
N ASP A 135 -0.06 -13.98 -7.18
CA ASP A 135 -1.03 -12.89 -7.27
C ASP A 135 -0.56 -11.80 -8.25
N GLY A 136 0.76 -11.58 -8.34
CA GLY A 136 1.40 -10.75 -9.37
C GLY A 136 1.40 -11.31 -10.78
N GLY A 137 1.09 -12.60 -10.96
CA GLY A 137 1.09 -13.28 -12.26
C GLY A 137 2.49 -13.57 -12.84
N GLY A 138 3.53 -12.89 -12.36
CA GLY A 138 4.90 -12.95 -12.88
C GLY A 138 5.24 -11.70 -13.68
N ASP A 139 6.12 -11.88 -14.67
CA ASP A 139 6.50 -10.88 -15.68
C ASP A 139 6.77 -11.67 -16.96
N ALA A 140 5.69 -11.98 -17.70
CA ALA A 140 5.68 -13.00 -18.74
C ALA A 140 6.46 -12.58 -19.99
N ASP A 141 6.53 -11.28 -20.28
CA ASP A 141 7.28 -10.73 -21.40
C ASP A 141 8.64 -10.12 -20.99
N GLY A 142 8.91 -10.02 -19.69
CA GLY A 142 10.23 -9.76 -19.11
C GLY A 142 10.61 -8.29 -19.14
N ASP A 143 9.62 -7.41 -19.02
CA ASP A 143 9.76 -5.98 -19.25
C ASP A 143 9.77 -5.13 -17.97
N GLY A 144 9.67 -5.79 -16.82
CA GLY A 144 9.74 -5.19 -15.50
C GLY A 144 8.40 -4.74 -14.93
N LEU A 145 7.27 -5.07 -15.57
CA LEU A 145 5.93 -4.89 -15.01
C LEU A 145 5.33 -6.24 -14.57
N PRO A 146 4.66 -6.30 -13.41
CA PRO A 146 3.92 -7.49 -13.04
C PRO A 146 2.68 -7.68 -13.93
N ASP A 147 2.48 -8.90 -14.46
CA ASP A 147 1.37 -9.24 -15.36
C ASP A 147 0.00 -8.77 -14.82
N ALA A 148 -0.22 -8.92 -13.51
CA ALA A 148 -1.47 -8.52 -12.86
C ALA A 148 -1.71 -7.00 -12.95
N LEU A 149 -0.66 -6.19 -12.83
CA LEU A 149 -0.73 -4.74 -12.92
C LEU A 149 -0.84 -4.28 -14.37
N GLU A 150 -0.14 -4.94 -15.31
CA GLU A 150 -0.31 -4.67 -16.74
C GLU A 150 -1.74 -4.92 -17.21
N LEU A 151 -2.33 -6.05 -16.82
CA LEU A 151 -3.72 -6.37 -17.15
C LEU A 151 -4.70 -5.39 -16.49
N HIS A 152 -4.39 -4.89 -15.30
CA HIS A 152 -5.22 -3.90 -14.61
C HIS A 152 -5.18 -2.53 -15.31
N PHE A 153 -3.99 -2.02 -15.59
CA PHE A 153 -3.79 -0.66 -16.11
C PHE A 153 -3.90 -0.59 -17.64
N PHE A 154 -3.32 -1.54 -18.37
CA PHE A 154 -3.20 -1.49 -19.84
C PHE A 154 -4.08 -2.53 -20.55
N GLY A 155 -4.60 -3.52 -19.82
CA GLY A 155 -5.50 -4.54 -20.34
C GLY A 155 -4.82 -5.62 -21.21
N ASN A 156 -3.49 -5.62 -21.29
CA ASN A 156 -2.68 -6.61 -22.01
C ASN A 156 -1.21 -6.55 -21.53
N LEU A 157 -0.44 -7.60 -21.83
CA LEU A 157 0.93 -7.82 -21.36
C LEU A 157 2.03 -7.35 -22.35
N THR A 158 1.72 -6.49 -23.32
CA THR A 158 2.67 -6.22 -24.43
C THR A 158 2.65 -4.80 -24.96
N SER A 159 1.66 -3.99 -24.56
CA SER A 159 1.49 -2.63 -25.07
C SER A 159 2.37 -1.60 -24.38
N GLN A 160 2.82 -1.89 -23.17
CA GLN A 160 3.60 -1.02 -22.31
C GLN A 160 4.71 -1.84 -21.67
N ASN A 161 5.73 -1.16 -21.13
CA ASN A 161 6.79 -1.77 -20.35
C ASN A 161 7.23 -0.87 -19.19
N GLY A 162 8.08 -1.38 -18.31
CA GLY A 162 8.52 -0.65 -17.12
C GLY A 162 9.20 0.69 -17.42
N GLY A 163 9.87 0.81 -18.56
CA GLY A 163 10.53 2.05 -19.00
C GLY A 163 9.69 2.94 -19.93
N GLY A 164 8.46 2.53 -20.26
CA GLY A 164 7.51 3.34 -21.02
C GLY A 164 6.91 4.45 -20.15
N ASP A 165 6.29 5.43 -20.78
CA ASP A 165 5.57 6.55 -20.16
C ASP A 165 4.24 6.65 -20.93
N ALA A 166 3.22 5.93 -20.46
CA ALA A 166 2.04 5.65 -21.27
C ALA A 166 1.12 6.88 -21.42
N ASP A 167 1.14 7.80 -20.46
CA ASP A 167 0.34 9.02 -20.45
C ASP A 167 1.12 10.31 -20.75
N LEU A 168 2.45 10.22 -20.87
CA LEU A 168 3.37 11.29 -21.27
C LEU A 168 3.51 12.40 -20.22
N ASP A 169 3.39 12.05 -18.94
CA ASP A 169 3.48 13.00 -17.83
C ASP A 169 4.93 13.22 -17.33
N GLY A 170 5.88 12.44 -17.86
CA GLY A 170 7.31 12.55 -17.60
C GLY A 170 7.85 11.51 -16.62
N LEU A 171 7.08 10.48 -16.31
CA LEU A 171 7.47 9.37 -15.44
C LEU A 171 7.33 8.06 -16.17
N THR A 172 8.20 7.12 -15.83
CA THR A 172 8.04 5.78 -16.38
C THR A 172 6.96 5.01 -15.62
N ASN A 173 6.29 4.09 -16.31
CA ASN A 173 5.27 3.22 -15.75
C ASN A 173 5.78 2.54 -14.46
N SER A 174 7.03 2.08 -14.44
CA SER A 174 7.62 1.46 -13.24
C SER A 174 7.87 2.46 -12.09
N GLU A 175 8.23 3.70 -12.38
CA GLU A 175 8.37 4.76 -11.36
C GLU A 175 7.03 5.17 -10.77
N GLU A 176 6.00 5.25 -11.60
CA GLU A 176 4.63 5.49 -11.16
C GLU A 176 4.14 4.34 -10.28
N LEU A 177 4.41 3.10 -10.69
CA LEU A 177 4.07 1.94 -9.89
C LEU A 177 4.80 1.94 -8.54
N ALA A 178 6.08 2.33 -8.51
CA ALA A 178 6.86 2.45 -7.28
C ALA A 178 6.39 3.61 -6.35
N LEU A 179 5.47 4.46 -6.82
CA LEU A 179 4.91 5.58 -6.08
C LEU A 179 3.40 5.43 -5.82
N ALA A 180 2.83 4.25 -6.11
CA ALA A 180 1.41 3.97 -5.98
C ALA A 180 0.51 4.84 -6.89
N LEU A 181 1.01 5.24 -8.05
CA LEU A 181 0.29 6.07 -9.03
C LEU A 181 -0.33 5.22 -10.14
N ASN A 182 -1.10 5.86 -11.02
CA ASN A 182 -1.77 5.21 -12.14
C ASN A 182 -1.06 5.56 -13.45
N PRO A 183 -0.38 4.60 -14.10
CA PRO A 183 0.37 4.82 -15.34
C PRO A 183 -0.40 5.30 -16.57
N ASN A 184 -1.72 5.55 -16.46
CA ASN A 184 -2.55 6.03 -17.57
C ASN A 184 -3.18 7.40 -17.28
N VAL A 185 -2.74 8.09 -16.24
CA VAL A 185 -3.33 9.34 -15.79
C VAL A 185 -2.26 10.42 -15.72
N ASP A 186 -2.25 11.29 -16.74
CA ASP A 186 -1.35 12.44 -16.76
C ASP A 186 -1.59 13.33 -15.54
N GLU A 187 -0.62 13.27 -14.62
CA GLU A 187 -0.63 13.98 -13.35
C GLU A 187 0.36 15.16 -13.34
N SER A 188 0.91 15.52 -14.51
CA SER A 188 1.86 16.62 -14.68
C SER A 188 1.29 17.98 -14.24
N ALA A 189 -0.04 18.14 -14.25
CA ALA A 189 -0.73 19.33 -13.76
C ALA A 189 -0.88 19.38 -12.23
N THR A 190 -0.59 18.28 -11.52
CA THR A 190 -0.80 18.11 -10.07
C THR A 190 0.36 18.68 -9.25
N THR A 191 0.54 20.00 -9.33
CA THR A 191 1.69 20.73 -8.76
C THR A 191 1.70 20.84 -7.22
N GLY A 192 0.72 20.29 -6.51
CA GLY A 192 0.59 20.47 -5.05
C GLY A 192 1.48 19.58 -4.18
N ASN A 193 1.82 18.37 -4.64
CA ASN A 193 2.37 17.32 -3.76
C ASN A 193 3.58 16.55 -4.33
N ARG A 194 4.06 16.86 -5.55
CA ARG A 194 5.18 16.14 -6.17
C ARG A 194 6.11 17.06 -6.97
N SER A 195 7.38 16.68 -7.13
CA SER A 195 8.27 17.26 -8.15
C SER A 195 8.06 16.56 -9.51
N ASN A 196 7.58 17.29 -10.50
CA ASN A 196 7.31 16.84 -11.87
C ASN A 196 8.47 17.28 -12.77
N TYR A 197 9.06 16.38 -13.55
CA TYR A 197 10.22 16.65 -14.38
C TYR A 197 9.88 16.60 -15.87
N GLN A 198 10.23 17.64 -16.62
CA GLN A 198 10.14 17.65 -18.08
C GLN A 198 11.53 17.49 -18.65
N TYR A 199 11.66 16.66 -19.70
CA TYR A 199 12.94 16.38 -20.35
C TYR A 199 13.02 17.00 -21.75
N ASP A 200 14.23 17.24 -22.25
CA ASP A 200 14.46 17.60 -23.64
C ASP A 200 14.57 16.37 -24.57
N LEU A 201 14.71 16.60 -25.88
CA LEU A 201 14.84 15.53 -26.89
C LEU A 201 16.11 14.67 -26.74
N LEU A 202 17.01 15.02 -25.81
CA LEU A 202 18.21 14.28 -25.48
C LEU A 202 18.09 13.57 -24.11
N GLY A 203 16.90 13.60 -23.49
CA GLY A 203 16.63 12.96 -22.20
C GLY A 203 17.16 13.71 -20.98
N ARG A 204 17.47 15.01 -21.11
CA ARG A 204 17.99 15.83 -20.00
C ARG A 204 16.87 16.64 -19.35
N VAL A 205 16.88 16.76 -18.02
CA VAL A 205 15.87 17.52 -17.25
C VAL A 205 15.87 18.99 -17.64
N LYS A 206 14.84 19.45 -18.33
CA LYS A 206 14.67 20.85 -18.74
C LYS A 206 13.95 21.69 -17.69
N ASN A 207 13.01 21.08 -16.97
CA ASN A 207 12.15 21.78 -16.02
C ASN A 207 11.74 20.82 -14.89
N ALA A 208 11.69 21.31 -13.67
CA ALA A 208 11.09 20.68 -12.51
C ALA A 208 9.96 21.59 -12.01
N SER A 209 8.83 21.03 -11.63
CA SER A 209 7.68 21.79 -11.12
C SER A 209 7.00 21.05 -9.96
N GLY A 210 6.10 21.73 -9.23
CA GLY A 210 5.38 21.15 -8.10
C GLY A 210 6.07 21.39 -6.76
N THR A 211 6.46 20.36 -5.98
CA THR A 211 7.10 20.54 -4.66
C THR A 211 8.44 21.28 -4.73
N SER A 212 9.10 21.20 -5.89
CA SER A 212 10.26 22.02 -6.23
C SER A 212 10.09 22.54 -7.65
N ALA A 213 10.27 23.85 -7.84
CA ALA A 213 10.21 24.50 -9.13
C ALA A 213 11.62 24.93 -9.53
N ALA A 214 12.12 24.44 -10.66
CA ALA A 214 13.42 24.81 -11.20
C ALA A 214 13.47 24.65 -12.72
N THR A 215 14.00 25.62 -13.45
CA THR A 215 14.32 25.49 -14.89
C THR A 215 15.83 25.29 -15.06
N TYR A 216 16.22 24.32 -15.88
CA TYR A 216 17.62 23.98 -16.12
C TYR A 216 18.05 24.37 -17.54
N THR A 217 19.21 25.01 -17.66
CA THR A 217 19.87 25.26 -18.95
C THR A 217 21.17 24.48 -19.05
N TYR A 218 21.54 24.11 -20.27
CA TYR A 218 22.71 23.28 -20.54
C TYR A 218 23.68 23.96 -21.49
N ASP A 219 24.98 23.80 -21.23
CA ASP A 219 26.03 24.23 -22.16
C ASP A 219 26.14 23.28 -23.39
N PHE A 220 27.09 23.58 -24.29
CA PHE A 220 27.28 22.77 -25.51
C PHE A 220 27.82 21.36 -25.24
N GLU A 221 28.38 21.12 -24.05
CA GLU A 221 28.93 19.83 -23.60
C GLU A 221 27.86 19.02 -22.86
N GLY A 222 26.74 19.64 -22.51
CA GLY A 222 25.61 19.03 -21.83
C GLY A 222 25.63 19.14 -20.31
N ASN A 223 26.49 19.99 -19.74
CA ASN A 223 26.49 20.27 -18.30
C ASN A 223 25.45 21.32 -17.95
N ILE A 224 24.93 21.28 -16.71
CA ILE A 224 23.98 22.28 -16.20
C ILE A 224 24.72 23.62 -16.04
N GLU A 225 24.28 24.64 -16.78
CA GLU A 225 24.83 26.00 -16.76
C GLU A 225 24.10 26.89 -15.76
N ALA A 226 22.79 26.69 -15.56
CA ALA A 226 21.99 27.38 -14.55
C ALA A 226 20.78 26.55 -14.11
N ALA A 227 20.37 26.73 -12.86
CA ALA A 227 19.09 26.28 -12.30
C ALA A 227 18.39 27.49 -11.67
N GLN A 228 17.18 27.83 -12.14
CA GLN A 228 16.37 28.97 -11.66
C GLN A 228 15.04 28.53 -11.08
#